data_AF-A0A955XGJ6-F1
#
_entry.id   AF-A0A955XGJ6-F1
#
_cell.length_a   1.000
_cell.length_b   1.000
_cell.length_c   1.000
_cell.angle_alpha   90.00
_cell.angle_beta   90.00
_cell.angle_gamma   90.00
#
_symmetry.space_group_name_H-M   'P 1'
#
loop_
_entity.id
_entity.type
_entity.pdbx_description
1 polymer ?
#
loop_
_entity_poly.entity_id
_entity_poly.type
_entity_poly.pdbx_seq_one_letter_code
_entity_poly.pdbx_strand_id
1 'polypeptide(L)'
;MTLAAASTAADVRRILVENHARFLDFLARRVASRDEAEEILQDAFVRGIDRADSVRDGESATAWFYRLLRNALVDHHRRRAAEQRALERAAAEPLPEVIGVDEALMQTVCACVVELVSTLRPSYAEVIRAVDLEGATVTDFAATAGITANNAAVR
;
A
#
# COMPACT_ATOMS: atom_id res chain seq x y z
N MET A 1 32.78 -11.74 37.76
CA MET A 1 32.75 -10.61 36.81
C MET A 1 31.50 -10.58 35.92
N THR A 2 30.84 -11.72 35.66
CA THR A 2 29.66 -11.82 34.77
C THR A 2 28.35 -11.25 35.35
N LEU A 3 28.17 -11.29 36.67
CA LEU A 3 26.96 -10.78 37.35
C LEU A 3 26.83 -9.25 37.34
N ALA A 4 27.95 -8.52 37.39
CA ALA A 4 27.93 -7.06 37.41
C ALA A 4 27.50 -6.47 36.05
N ALA A 5 28.03 -6.99 34.94
CA ALA A 5 27.69 -6.53 33.60
C ALA A 5 26.21 -6.80 33.22
N ALA A 6 25.66 -7.94 33.65
CA ALA A 6 24.25 -8.26 33.45
C ALA A 6 23.30 -7.31 34.22
N SER A 7 23.71 -6.84 35.39
CA SER A 7 22.98 -5.83 36.17
C SER A 7 22.96 -4.47 35.47
N THR A 8 24.12 -4.01 34.96
CA THR A 8 24.22 -2.70 34.29
C THR A 8 23.35 -2.63 33.04
N ALA A 9 23.30 -3.70 32.25
CA ALA A 9 22.47 -3.76 31.06
C ALA A 9 20.96 -3.77 31.37
N ALA A 10 20.56 -4.47 32.44
CA ALA A 10 19.17 -4.45 32.91
C ALA A 10 18.76 -3.04 33.38
N ASP A 11 19.66 -2.34 34.08
CA ASP A 11 19.44 -0.95 34.50
C ASP A 11 19.34 0.01 33.32
N VAL A 12 20.21 -0.12 32.32
CA VAL A 12 20.12 0.65 31.07
C VAL A 12 18.76 0.43 30.41
N ARG A 13 18.35 -0.82 30.18
CA ARG A 13 17.04 -1.14 29.57
C ARG A 13 15.88 -0.51 30.33
N ARG A 14 15.89 -0.60 31.67
CA ARG A 14 14.87 0.02 32.52
C ARG A 14 14.83 1.53 32.34
N ILE A 15 15.98 2.21 32.38
CA ILE A 15 16.06 3.67 32.17
C ILE A 15 15.50 4.06 30.80
N LEU A 16 15.76 3.28 29.75
CA LEU A 16 15.22 3.58 28.41
C LEU A 16 13.69 3.51 28.38
N VAL A 17 13.11 2.45 28.97
CA VAL A 17 11.65 2.26 29.03
C VAL A 17 11.00 3.37 29.87
N GLU A 18 11.56 3.70 31.03
CA GLU A 18 11.06 4.77 31.91
C GLU A 18 11.06 6.15 31.22
N ASN A 19 11.98 6.39 30.27
CA ASN A 19 12.09 7.65 29.53
C ASN A 19 11.41 7.63 28.16
N HIS A 20 10.66 6.57 27.81
CA HIS A 20 9.99 6.40 26.51
C HIS A 20 9.23 7.65 26.08
N ALA A 21 8.35 8.20 26.94
CA ALA A 21 7.54 9.37 26.61
C ALA A 21 8.40 10.60 26.26
N ARG A 22 9.49 10.83 26.99
CA ARG A 22 10.40 11.96 26.74
C ARG A 22 11.17 11.81 25.42
N PHE A 23 11.49 10.58 25.03
CA PHE A 23 12.11 10.30 23.74
C PHE A 23 11.12 10.48 22.59
N LEU A 24 9.89 10.02 22.78
CA LEU A 24 8.83 10.21 21.80
C LEU A 24 8.54 11.70 21.59
N ASP A 25 8.40 12.49 22.66
CA ASP A 25 8.21 13.95 22.57
C ASP A 25 9.38 14.67 21.92
N PHE A 26 10.61 14.15 22.09
CA PHE A 26 11.78 14.68 21.41
C PHE A 26 11.70 14.45 19.90
N LEU A 27 11.29 13.26 19.47
CA LEU A 27 11.15 12.90 18.05
C LEU A 27 9.95 13.58 17.40
N ALA A 28 8.78 13.60 18.06
CA ALA A 28 7.55 14.18 17.55
C ALA A 28 7.69 15.67 17.17
N ARG A 29 8.61 16.40 17.80
CA ARG A 29 8.94 17.79 17.46
C ARG A 29 9.82 17.94 16.20
N ARG A 30 10.24 16.85 15.57
CA ARG A 30 11.24 16.80 14.48
C ARG A 30 10.76 16.05 13.24
N VAL A 31 9.57 15.46 13.29
CA VAL A 31 8.98 14.69 12.18
C VAL A 31 7.54 15.14 11.92
N ALA A 32 6.96 14.70 10.82
CA ALA A 32 5.68 15.22 10.34
C ALA A 32 4.47 14.64 11.09
N SER A 33 4.58 13.42 11.59
CA SER A 33 3.50 12.74 12.32
C SER A 33 3.99 12.04 13.58
N ARG A 34 3.05 11.76 14.48
CA ARG A 34 3.34 10.95 15.67
C ARG A 34 3.76 9.52 15.28
N ASP A 35 3.14 8.95 14.27
CA ASP A 35 3.44 7.59 13.80
C ASP A 35 4.89 7.48 13.29
N GLU A 36 5.38 8.48 12.55
CA GLU A 36 6.80 8.54 12.15
C GLU A 36 7.73 8.60 13.38
N ALA A 37 7.34 9.34 14.41
CA ALA A 37 8.13 9.43 15.64
C ALA A 37 8.18 8.08 16.38
N GLU A 38 7.06 7.35 16.42
CA GLU A 38 6.97 6.02 17.04
C GLU A 38 7.81 4.99 16.26
N GLU A 39 7.80 5.02 14.93
CA GLU A 39 8.64 4.14 14.10
C GLU A 39 10.15 4.38 14.35
N ILE A 40 10.58 5.65 14.37
CA ILE A 40 11.99 5.99 14.62
C ILE A 40 12.40 5.58 16.04
N LEU A 41 11.51 5.79 17.01
CA LEU A 41 11.75 5.41 18.39
C LEU A 41 11.92 3.90 18.51
N GLN A 42 11.09 3.12 17.82
CA GLN A 42 11.17 1.67 17.79
C GLN A 42 12.52 1.17 17.22
N ASP A 43 12.96 1.71 16.08
CA ASP A 43 14.27 1.37 15.49
C ASP A 43 15.42 1.69 16.45
N ALA A 44 15.36 2.84 17.13
CA ALA A 44 16.34 3.19 18.16
C ALA A 44 16.31 2.23 19.36
N PHE A 45 15.13 1.81 19.82
CA PHE A 45 15.00 0.84 20.93
C PHE A 45 15.56 -0.53 20.56
N VAL A 46 15.29 -1.05 19.37
CA VAL A 46 15.83 -2.33 18.91
C VAL A 46 17.36 -2.29 18.95
N ARG A 47 17.96 -1.27 18.34
CA ARG A 47 19.43 -1.07 18.35
C ARG A 47 19.98 -0.82 19.76
N GLY A 48 19.19 -0.17 20.61
CA GLY A 48 19.57 0.20 21.97
C GLY A 48 19.59 -1.01 22.91
N ILE A 49 18.60 -1.89 22.80
CA ILE A 49 18.52 -3.12 23.60
C ILE A 49 19.69 -4.04 23.26
N ASP A 50 20.01 -4.21 21.97
CA ASP A 50 21.14 -5.03 21.50
C ASP A 50 22.50 -4.51 21.98
N ARG A 51 22.61 -3.20 22.26
CA ARG A 51 23.86 -2.54 22.63
C ARG A 51 23.91 -2.13 24.10
N ALA A 52 22.92 -2.51 24.91
CA ALA A 52 22.83 -2.12 26.32
C ALA A 52 24.07 -2.56 27.12
N ASP A 53 24.64 -3.72 26.80
CA ASP A 53 25.83 -4.28 27.46
C ASP A 53 27.12 -3.48 27.17
N SER A 54 27.11 -2.62 26.14
CA SER A 54 28.26 -1.81 25.75
C SER A 54 28.42 -0.53 26.57
N VAL A 55 27.41 -0.17 27.37
CA VAL A 55 27.41 1.02 28.23
C VAL A 55 28.12 0.66 29.54
N ARG A 56 29.43 0.97 29.60
CA ARG A 56 30.34 0.53 30.68
C ARG A 56 30.27 1.36 31.97
N ASP A 57 29.86 2.61 31.84
CA ASP A 57 29.56 3.51 32.95
C ASP A 57 28.27 4.23 32.59
N GLY A 58 27.53 4.68 33.60
CA GLY A 58 26.32 5.49 33.45
C GLY A 58 26.57 6.88 32.84
N GLU A 59 27.46 7.02 31.85
CA GLU A 59 27.35 8.00 30.78
C GLU A 59 25.88 8.00 30.39
N SER A 60 25.13 9.01 30.89
CA SER A 60 23.70 8.87 31.21
C SER A 60 23.02 8.06 30.11
N ALA A 61 22.50 6.87 30.44
CA ALA A 61 21.92 5.97 29.44
C ALA A 61 20.93 6.72 28.52
N THR A 62 20.26 7.73 29.08
CA THR A 62 19.48 8.74 28.38
C THR A 62 20.27 9.57 27.35
N ALA A 63 21.41 10.16 27.72
CA ALA A 63 22.30 10.89 26.81
C ALA A 63 22.87 10.00 25.69
N TRP A 64 23.29 8.77 26.02
CA TRP A 64 23.70 7.79 25.03
C TRP A 64 22.54 7.46 24.07
N PHE A 65 21.34 7.23 24.58
CA PHE A 65 20.18 6.93 23.76
C PHE A 65 19.76 8.12 22.89
N TYR A 66 19.88 9.36 23.38
CA TYR A 66 19.68 10.55 22.55
C TYR A 66 20.65 10.62 21.36
N ARG A 67 21.87 10.11 21.48
CA ARG A 67 22.77 9.96 20.32
C ARG A 67 22.22 8.94 19.33
N LEU A 68 21.69 7.82 19.82
CA LEU A 68 21.04 6.80 19.01
C LEU A 68 19.80 7.34 18.28
N LEU A 69 18.95 8.10 18.96
CA LEU A 69 17.77 8.76 18.39
C LEU A 69 18.15 9.75 17.29
N ARG A 70 19.20 10.55 17.48
CA ARG A 70 19.70 11.47 16.44
C ARG A 70 20.17 10.70 15.21
N ASN A 71 20.89 9.60 15.41
CA ASN A 71 21.33 8.75 14.29
C ASN A 71 20.14 8.11 13.57
N ALA A 72 19.15 7.59 14.31
CA ALA A 72 17.93 7.01 13.75
C ALA A 72 17.11 8.05 12.96
N LEU A 73 17.04 9.28 13.44
CA LEU A 73 16.40 10.39 12.74
C LEU A 73 17.10 10.71 11.41
N VAL A 74 18.44 10.78 11.41
CA VAL A 74 19.23 10.99 10.18
C VAL A 74 19.02 9.83 9.20
N ASP A 75 19.05 8.59 9.69
CA ASP A 75 18.80 7.39 8.88
C ASP A 75 17.39 7.42 8.27
N HIS A 76 16.37 7.82 9.05
CA HIS A 76 14.98 7.96 8.59
C HIS A 76 14.87 8.99 7.47
N HIS A 77 15.39 10.21 7.65
CA HIS A 77 15.35 11.23 6.61
C HIS A 77 16.12 10.81 5.35
N ARG A 78 17.26 10.12 5.50
CA ARG A 78 18.01 9.59 4.37
C ARG A 78 17.22 8.53 3.60
N ARG A 79 16.53 7.62 4.30
CA ARG A 79 15.64 6.62 3.71
C ARG A 79 14.48 7.28 2.95
N ARG A 80 13.78 8.22 3.58
CA ARG A 80 12.66 8.97 2.97
C ARG A 80 13.10 9.73 1.73
N ALA A 81 14.25 10.40 1.77
CA ALA A 81 14.81 11.09 0.60
C ALA A 81 15.22 10.11 -0.53
N ALA A 82 15.69 8.91 -0.20
CA ALA A 82 16.00 7.88 -1.20
C ALA A 82 14.73 7.33 -1.84
N GLU A 83 13.69 7.04 -1.05
CA GLU A 83 12.37 6.60 -1.51
C GLU A 83 11.71 7.65 -2.40
N GLN A 84 11.68 8.92 -1.96
CA GLN A 84 11.12 10.01 -2.75
C GLN A 84 11.81 10.14 -4.12
N ARG A 85 13.14 10.09 -4.17
CA ARG A 85 13.89 10.10 -5.44
C ARG A 85 13.64 8.87 -6.31
N ALA A 86 13.30 7.72 -5.71
CA ALA A 86 12.93 6.53 -6.47
C ALA A 86 11.53 6.68 -7.07
N LEU A 87 10.57 7.22 -6.30
CA LEU A 87 9.24 7.55 -6.77
C LEU A 87 9.26 8.60 -7.89
N GLU A 88 10.06 9.65 -7.74
CA GLU A 88 10.24 10.68 -8.78
C GLU A 88 10.82 10.08 -10.07
N ARG A 89 11.78 9.16 -9.96
CA ARG A 89 12.32 8.44 -11.13
C ARG A 89 11.26 7.57 -11.79
N ALA A 90 10.50 6.79 -11.02
CA ALA A 90 9.43 5.96 -11.55
C ALA A 90 8.31 6.79 -12.21
N ALA A 91 7.99 7.96 -11.65
CA ALA A 91 7.00 8.88 -12.23
C ALA A 91 7.49 9.57 -13.51
N ALA A 92 8.81 9.73 -13.67
CA ALA A 92 9.43 10.28 -14.87
C ALA A 92 9.63 9.24 -15.97
N GLU A 93 9.50 7.94 -15.67
CA GLU A 93 9.48 6.91 -16.70
C GLU A 93 8.22 7.09 -17.56
N PRO A 94 8.37 7.14 -18.90
CA PRO A 94 7.22 7.13 -19.79
C PRO A 94 6.39 5.89 -19.47
N LEU A 95 5.10 6.09 -19.20
CA LEU A 95 4.18 4.96 -19.17
C LEU A 95 4.36 4.19 -20.50
N PRO A 96 4.40 2.85 -20.46
CA PRO A 96 4.39 2.09 -21.70
C PRO A 96 3.22 2.62 -22.53
N GLU A 97 3.49 2.85 -23.82
CA GLU A 97 2.46 3.24 -24.77
C GLU A 97 1.31 2.26 -24.55
N VAL A 98 0.19 2.75 -24.03
CA VAL A 98 -1.02 1.94 -23.99
C VAL A 98 -1.25 1.67 -25.46
N ILE A 99 -0.99 0.44 -25.90
CA ILE A 99 -1.32 0.02 -27.25
C ILE A 99 -2.81 0.30 -27.33
N GLY A 100 -3.15 1.41 -27.98
CA GLY A 100 -4.54 1.79 -28.18
C GLY A 100 -5.23 0.59 -28.79
N VAL A 101 -6.47 0.36 -28.42
CA VAL A 101 -7.28 -0.63 -29.12
C VAL A 101 -7.13 -0.30 -30.60
N ASP A 102 -6.59 -1.24 -31.39
CA ASP A 102 -6.49 -1.07 -32.83
C ASP A 102 -7.92 -0.89 -33.33
N GLU A 103 -8.25 0.34 -33.71
CA GLU A 103 -9.58 0.74 -34.14
C GLU A 103 -10.06 -0.14 -35.30
N ALA A 104 -9.15 -0.55 -36.19
CA ALA A 104 -9.46 -1.44 -37.31
C ALA A 104 -9.76 -2.86 -36.83
N LEU A 105 -9.00 -3.36 -35.85
CA LEU A 105 -9.29 -4.65 -35.22
C LEU A 105 -10.63 -4.64 -34.49
N MET A 106 -10.92 -3.57 -33.73
CA MET A 106 -12.19 -3.42 -33.03
C MET A 106 -13.37 -3.37 -34.00
N GLN A 107 -13.26 -2.61 -35.09
CA GLN A 107 -14.28 -2.57 -36.14
C GLN A 107 -14.49 -3.95 -36.79
N THR A 108 -13.41 -4.69 -37.03
CA THR A 108 -13.47 -6.06 -37.58
C THR A 108 -14.20 -7.01 -36.62
N VAL A 109 -13.84 -6.98 -35.33
CA VAL A 109 -14.47 -7.82 -34.30
C VAL A 109 -15.95 -7.47 -34.15
N CYS A 110 -16.30 -6.18 -34.07
CA CYS A 110 -17.68 -5.72 -33.99
C CYS A 110 -18.52 -6.19 -35.19
N ALA A 111 -17.98 -6.08 -36.42
CA ALA A 111 -18.64 -6.58 -37.62
C ALA A 111 -18.90 -8.09 -37.54
N CYS A 112 -17.88 -8.87 -37.14
CA CYS A 112 -18.02 -10.32 -36.98
C CYS A 112 -19.06 -10.71 -35.92
N VAL A 113 -19.10 -10.01 -34.78
CA VAL A 113 -20.07 -10.29 -33.70
C VAL A 113 -21.50 -10.03 -34.18
N VAL A 114 -21.74 -8.90 -34.85
CA VAL A 114 -23.07 -8.57 -35.38
C VAL A 114 -23.54 -9.59 -36.43
N GLU A 115 -22.63 -10.05 -37.29
CA GLU A 115 -22.92 -11.08 -38.29
C GLU A 115 -23.25 -12.43 -37.63
N LEU A 116 -22.42 -12.87 -36.67
CA LEU A 116 -22.63 -14.14 -35.96
C LEU A 116 -23.94 -14.17 -35.18
N VAL A 117 -24.28 -13.09 -34.45
CA VAL A 117 -25.55 -12.97 -33.72
C VAL A 117 -26.74 -13.11 -34.67
N SER A 118 -26.61 -12.63 -35.91
CA SER A 118 -27.66 -12.75 -36.93
C SER A 118 -27.87 -14.18 -37.45
N THR A 119 -26.95 -15.11 -37.17
CA THR A 119 -27.09 -16.54 -37.50
C THR A 119 -27.81 -17.36 -36.43
N LEU A 120 -28.00 -16.78 -35.23
CA LEU A 120 -28.69 -17.45 -34.14
C LEU A 120 -30.20 -17.56 -34.40
N ARG A 121 -30.87 -18.40 -33.62
CA ARG A 121 -32.34 -18.43 -33.61
C ARG A 121 -32.87 -17.04 -33.24
N PRO A 122 -33.97 -16.56 -33.86
CA PRO A 122 -34.45 -15.19 -33.68
C PRO A 122 -34.58 -14.75 -32.22
N SER A 123 -35.14 -15.61 -31.38
CA SER A 123 -35.33 -15.33 -29.95
C SER A 123 -34.05 -15.13 -29.14
N TYR A 124 -32.93 -15.73 -29.59
CA TYR A 124 -31.61 -15.58 -28.97
C TYR A 124 -30.89 -14.33 -29.51
N ALA A 125 -31.01 -14.09 -30.82
CA ALA A 125 -30.44 -12.91 -31.45
C ALA A 125 -31.04 -11.60 -30.93
N GLU A 126 -32.34 -11.61 -30.62
CA GLU A 126 -33.06 -10.45 -30.07
C GLU A 126 -32.59 -10.08 -28.66
N VAL A 127 -32.44 -11.07 -27.76
CA VAL A 127 -32.00 -10.80 -26.38
C VAL A 127 -30.55 -10.33 -26.34
N ILE A 128 -29.66 -10.95 -27.13
CA ILE A 128 -28.24 -10.56 -27.19
C ILE A 128 -28.09 -9.15 -27.77
N ARG A 129 -28.87 -8.79 -28.82
CA ARG A 129 -28.84 -7.42 -29.34
C ARG A 129 -29.29 -6.40 -28.30
N ALA A 130 -30.47 -6.61 -27.71
CA ALA A 130 -31.04 -5.64 -26.80
C ALA A 130 -30.20 -5.48 -25.52
N VAL A 131 -29.74 -6.58 -24.93
CA VAL A 131 -29.06 -6.56 -23.64
C VAL A 131 -27.56 -6.31 -23.78
N ASP A 132 -26.87 -7.11 -24.60
CA ASP A 132 -25.41 -7.08 -24.65
C ASP A 132 -24.85 -6.00 -25.59
N LEU A 133 -25.58 -5.65 -26.67
CA LEU A 133 -25.12 -4.67 -27.65
C LEU A 133 -25.74 -3.27 -27.48
N GLU A 134 -27.03 -3.20 -27.09
CA GLU A 134 -27.78 -1.94 -26.95
C GLU A 134 -27.91 -1.48 -25.49
N GLY A 135 -27.55 -2.33 -24.52
CA GLY A 135 -27.48 -1.98 -23.10
C GLY A 135 -28.83 -1.93 -22.36
N ALA A 136 -29.89 -2.53 -22.92
CA ALA A 136 -31.15 -2.71 -22.21
C ALA A 136 -30.98 -3.68 -21.03
N THR A 137 -31.81 -3.54 -19.99
CA THR A 137 -31.82 -4.55 -18.93
C THR A 137 -32.61 -5.77 -19.37
N VAL A 138 -32.27 -6.95 -18.83
CA VAL A 138 -33.02 -8.20 -19.08
C VAL A 138 -34.51 -8.04 -18.73
N THR A 139 -34.82 -7.25 -17.70
CA THR A 139 -36.19 -6.95 -17.27
C THR A 139 -36.94 -6.13 -18.30
N ASP A 140 -36.32 -5.09 -18.85
CA ASP A 140 -36.94 -4.23 -19.87
C ASP A 140 -37.16 -4.97 -21.19
N PHE A 141 -36.19 -5.81 -21.57
CA PHE A 141 -36.32 -6.71 -22.71
C PHE A 141 -37.48 -7.70 -22.51
N ALA A 142 -37.56 -8.35 -21.35
CA ALA A 142 -38.62 -9.31 -21.06
C ALA A 142 -40.02 -8.68 -21.11
N ALA A 143 -40.16 -7.46 -20.58
CA ALA A 143 -41.41 -6.70 -20.64
C ALA A 143 -41.81 -6.37 -22.09
N THR A 144 -40.85 -5.93 -22.91
CA THR A 144 -41.08 -5.60 -24.32
C THR A 144 -41.40 -6.82 -25.17
N ALA A 145 -40.70 -7.94 -24.93
CA ALA A 145 -40.88 -9.20 -25.65
C ALA A 145 -42.08 -10.04 -25.16
N GLY A 146 -42.79 -9.60 -24.11
CA GLY A 146 -43.96 -10.30 -23.57
C GLY A 146 -43.63 -11.65 -22.92
N ILE A 147 -42.43 -11.80 -22.35
CA ILE A 147 -41.96 -13.01 -21.66
C ILE A 147 -41.58 -12.72 -20.21
N THR A 148 -41.33 -13.76 -19.42
CA THR A 148 -40.82 -13.59 -18.05
C THR A 148 -39.33 -13.29 -18.05
N ALA A 149 -38.85 -12.51 -17.07
CA ALA A 149 -37.41 -12.24 -16.91
C ALA A 149 -36.58 -13.53 -16.77
N ASN A 150 -37.12 -14.55 -16.09
CA ASN A 150 -36.46 -15.85 -15.99
C ASN A 150 -36.37 -16.56 -17.34
N ASN A 151 -37.38 -16.42 -18.21
CA ASN A 151 -37.32 -16.98 -19.56
C ASN A 151 -36.36 -16.20 -20.47
N ALA A 152 -36.24 -14.88 -20.30
CA ALA A 152 -35.29 -14.05 -21.00
C ALA A 152 -33.83 -14.34 -20.61
N ALA A 153 -33.56 -14.64 -19.33
CA ALA A 153 -32.21 -14.87 -18.82
C ALA A 153 -31.58 -16.22 -19.22
N VAL A 154 -32.40 -17.19 -19.65
CA VAL A 154 -31.95 -18.55 -20.02
C VAL A 154 -32.04 -18.83 -21.53
N ARG A 155 -32.47 -17.83 -22.30
CA ARG A 155 -32.29 -17.77 -23.75
C ARG A 155 -30.94 -17.12 -23.98
#